data_AF-A0A925T3S3-F1
#
_entry.id   AF-A0A925T3S3-F1
#
_cell.length_a   1.000
_cell.length_b   1.000
_cell.length_c   1.000
_cell.angle_alpha   90.00
_cell.angle_beta   90.00
_cell.angle_gamma   90.00
#
_symmetry.space_group_name_H-M   'P 1'
#
loop_
_entity.id
_entity.type
_entity.pdbx_description
1 polymer ?
#
loop_
_entity_poly.entity_id
_entity_poly.type
_entity_poly.pdbx_seq_one_letter_code
_entity_poly.pdbx_strand_id
1 'polypeptide(L)'
;PNDYTNEEEIEFFTYVPTVWDESHYLSGEIGRHISVARRKGNTWYIGSAAGLQKWQEELSLDFLTNGKSYTATLYEDGKDSSIVKRNFEVKKGDRLTVRLEEKGGQALIIRPAGW
;
A
#
# COMPACT_ATOMS: atom_id res chain seq x y z
N PRO A 1 19.01 -3.14 15.22
CA PRO A 1 19.47 -3.95 14.07
C PRO A 1 19.09 -5.43 14.17
N ASN A 2 19.28 -6.04 15.33
CA ASN A 2 19.08 -7.49 15.50
C ASN A 2 17.62 -7.96 15.36
N ASP A 3 16.64 -7.06 15.51
CA ASP A 3 15.22 -7.38 15.37
C ASP A 3 14.75 -7.41 13.90
N TYR A 4 15.64 -7.06 12.95
CA TYR A 4 15.38 -7.04 11.52
C TYR A 4 15.88 -8.34 10.89
N THR A 5 15.13 -9.42 11.09
CA THR A 5 15.57 -10.79 10.72
C THR A 5 15.00 -11.29 9.39
N ASN A 6 14.00 -10.59 8.82
CA ASN A 6 13.31 -10.99 7.59
C ASN A 6 13.43 -9.90 6.51
N GLU A 7 13.90 -10.27 5.32
CA GLU A 7 14.10 -9.33 4.21
C GLU A 7 12.77 -8.71 3.73
N GLU A 8 11.67 -9.46 3.72
CA GLU A 8 10.37 -8.96 3.23
C GLU A 8 9.79 -7.85 4.11
N GLU A 9 10.00 -7.93 5.43
CA GLU A 9 9.56 -6.93 6.41
C GLU A 9 10.29 -5.59 6.27
N ILE A 10 11.54 -5.62 5.80
CA ILE A 10 12.42 -4.44 5.73
C ILE A 10 12.42 -3.84 4.33
N GLU A 11 12.17 -4.64 3.29
CA GLU A 11 12.28 -4.22 1.89
C GLU A 11 11.48 -2.95 1.57
N PHE A 12 10.28 -2.82 2.12
CA PHE A 12 9.47 -1.60 1.93
C PHE A 12 10.24 -0.34 2.35
N PHE A 13 10.94 -0.40 3.49
CA PHE A 13 11.69 0.73 4.06
C PHE A 13 12.92 1.10 3.22
N THR A 14 13.47 0.18 2.44
CA THR A 14 14.53 0.46 1.46
C THR A 14 14.04 1.37 0.33
N TYR A 15 12.74 1.35 0.02
CA TYR A 15 12.17 2.06 -1.13
C TYR A 15 11.31 3.26 -0.77
N VAL A 16 10.76 3.34 0.44
CA VAL A 16 9.85 4.42 0.82
C VAL A 16 10.61 5.75 0.97
N PRO A 17 10.22 6.82 0.24
CA PRO A 17 10.88 8.11 0.37
C PRO A 17 10.34 8.89 1.58
N THR A 18 11.07 9.94 1.95
CA THR A 18 10.66 10.88 3.00
C THR A 18 10.03 12.16 2.45
N VAL A 19 10.14 12.40 1.14
CA VAL A 19 9.56 13.55 0.43
C VAL A 19 8.64 13.07 -0.68
N TRP A 20 7.56 13.82 -0.90
CA TRP A 20 6.46 13.43 -1.78
C TRP A 20 6.15 14.55 -2.75
N ASP A 21 5.80 14.20 -3.98
CA ASP A 21 5.39 15.16 -5.00
C ASP A 21 3.88 15.49 -4.84
N GLU A 22 3.07 14.50 -4.44
CA GLU A 22 1.65 14.68 -4.12
C GLU A 22 1.12 13.60 -3.16
N SER A 23 -0.07 13.84 -2.60
CA SER A 23 -0.78 12.94 -1.69
C SER A 23 -2.29 12.97 -1.96
N HIS A 24 -2.91 11.79 -1.94
CA HIS A 24 -4.34 11.57 -2.14
C HIS A 24 -4.88 10.74 -0.97
N TYR A 25 -5.87 11.27 -0.26
CA TYR A 25 -6.56 10.56 0.81
C TYR A 25 -7.65 9.69 0.19
N LEU A 26 -7.49 8.37 0.25
CA LEU A 26 -8.36 7.42 -0.46
C LEU A 26 -9.61 7.07 0.35
N SER A 27 -9.45 6.91 1.67
CA SER A 27 -10.53 6.65 2.61
C SER A 27 -10.05 6.99 4.03
N GLY A 28 -10.98 7.35 4.91
CA GLY A 28 -10.65 7.52 6.32
C GLY A 28 -11.86 7.88 7.17
N GLU A 29 -11.90 7.30 8.36
CA GLU A 29 -12.86 7.63 9.42
C GLU A 29 -12.09 7.72 10.74
N ILE A 30 -12.27 8.84 11.45
CA ILE A 30 -11.51 9.13 12.67
C ILE A 30 -11.70 8.00 13.69
N GLY A 31 -10.59 7.44 14.16
CA GLY A 31 -10.58 6.34 15.14
C GLY A 31 -10.87 4.96 14.55
N ARG A 32 -11.13 4.84 13.24
CA ARG A 32 -11.48 3.56 12.60
C ARG A 32 -10.53 3.11 11.53
N HIS A 33 -10.17 3.96 10.57
CA HIS A 33 -9.23 3.58 9.52
C HIS A 33 -8.72 4.79 8.73
N ILE A 34 -7.66 4.56 7.97
CA ILE A 34 -7.14 5.51 6.99
C ILE A 34 -6.45 4.77 5.84
N SER A 35 -6.57 5.29 4.62
CA SER A 35 -5.65 4.98 3.53
C SER A 35 -5.25 6.23 2.76
N VAL A 36 -3.95 6.34 2.49
CA VAL A 36 -3.35 7.46 1.77
C VAL A 36 -2.44 6.91 0.67
N ALA A 37 -2.62 7.42 -0.55
CA ALA A 37 -1.68 7.25 -1.64
C ALA A 37 -0.75 8.47 -1.73
N ARG A 38 0.55 8.26 -1.89
CA ARG A 38 1.54 9.31 -2.09
C ARG A 38 2.44 8.99 -3.28
N ARG A 39 2.80 10.00 -4.08
CA ARG A 39 3.67 9.80 -5.25
C ARG A 39 5.05 10.39 -5.02
N LYS A 40 6.06 9.68 -5.52
CA LYS A 40 7.40 10.23 -5.78
C LYS A 40 7.87 9.82 -7.17
N GLY A 41 8.15 10.78 -8.04
CA GLY A 41 8.45 10.51 -9.45
C GLY A 41 7.29 9.76 -10.11
N ASN A 42 7.56 8.58 -10.67
CA ASN A 42 6.54 7.73 -11.28
C ASN A 42 6.03 6.62 -10.34
N THR A 43 6.50 6.56 -9.10
CA THR A 43 6.15 5.51 -8.14
C THR A 43 5.12 6.01 -7.14
N TRP A 44 4.07 5.23 -6.95
CA TRP A 44 3.04 5.46 -5.94
C TRP A 44 3.26 4.54 -4.75
N TYR A 45 2.94 5.03 -3.57
CA TYR A 45 3.01 4.31 -2.32
C TYR A 45 1.66 4.46 -1.62
N ILE A 46 1.08 3.35 -1.18
CA ILE A 46 -0.17 3.37 -0.42
C ILE A 46 0.12 2.82 0.97
N GLY A 47 -0.32 3.53 2.00
CA GLY A 47 -0.37 3.01 3.36
C GLY A 47 -1.82 2.96 3.82
N SER A 48 -2.22 1.83 4.38
CA SER A 48 -3.55 1.61 4.94
C SER A 48 -3.43 1.06 6.36
N ALA A 49 -4.20 1.61 7.29
CA ALA A 49 -4.20 1.17 8.69
C ALA A 49 -5.62 1.09 9.24
N ALA A 50 -5.91 0.01 9.97
CA ALA A 50 -7.14 -0.17 10.71
C ALA A 50 -6.95 0.23 12.19
N GLY A 51 -8.02 0.75 12.79
CA GLY A 51 -8.12 1.07 14.20
C GLY A 51 -8.60 -0.13 15.01
N LEU A 52 -9.56 0.08 15.91
CA LEU A 52 -10.06 -0.95 16.83
C LEU A 52 -11.09 -1.90 16.22
N GLN A 53 -11.33 -1.81 14.91
CA GLN A 53 -12.29 -2.65 14.19
C GLN A 53 -11.64 -3.14 12.91
N LYS A 54 -12.05 -4.32 12.45
CA LYS A 54 -11.70 -4.81 11.12
C LYS A 54 -12.18 -3.82 10.06
N TRP A 55 -11.41 -3.68 9.00
CA TRP A 55 -11.73 -2.80 7.88
C TRP A 55 -11.70 -3.54 6.56
N GLN A 56 -12.80 -3.46 5.81
CA GLN A 56 -12.89 -3.98 4.45
C GLN A 56 -13.52 -2.95 3.53
N GLU A 57 -12.81 -2.59 2.45
CA GLU A 57 -13.25 -1.60 1.47
C GLU A 57 -12.57 -1.81 0.11
N GLU A 58 -13.21 -1.33 -0.96
CA GLU A 58 -12.60 -1.25 -2.29
C GLU A 58 -12.21 0.20 -2.61
N LEU A 59 -10.91 0.48 -2.62
CA LEU A 59 -10.36 1.80 -2.90
C LEU A 59 -10.15 1.99 -4.41
N SER A 60 -10.57 3.13 -4.96
CA SER A 60 -10.33 3.44 -6.36
C SER A 60 -8.87 3.80 -6.62
N LEU A 61 -8.30 3.28 -7.72
CA LEU A 61 -6.97 3.64 -8.23
C LEU A 61 -7.03 4.71 -9.34
N ASP A 62 -8.07 5.57 -9.33
CA ASP A 62 -8.26 6.62 -10.33
C ASP A 62 -7.16 7.69 -10.34
N PHE A 63 -6.33 7.78 -9.29
CA PHE A 63 -5.18 8.70 -9.27
C PHE A 63 -4.04 8.23 -10.19
N LEU A 64 -4.05 6.98 -10.66
CA LEU A 64 -3.05 6.48 -11.59
C LEU A 64 -3.18 7.18 -12.96
N THR A 65 -2.05 7.32 -13.66
CA THR A 65 -2.04 7.92 -15.00
C THR A 65 -2.78 7.04 -16.01
N ASN A 66 -3.67 7.65 -16.80
CA ASN A 66 -4.43 6.95 -17.82
C ASN A 66 -3.51 6.32 -18.89
N GLY A 67 -3.89 5.13 -19.38
CA GLY A 67 -3.13 4.42 -20.41
C GLY A 67 -1.80 3.80 -19.96
N LYS A 68 -1.44 3.89 -18.68
CA LYS A 68 -0.25 3.21 -18.11
C LYS A 68 -0.66 1.97 -17.32
N SER A 69 0.15 0.92 -17.44
CA SER A 69 0.10 -0.27 -16.57
C SER A 69 1.15 -0.15 -15.47
N TYR A 70 0.86 -0.76 -14.32
CA TYR A 70 1.73 -0.73 -13.15
C TYR A 70 1.80 -2.09 -12.48
N THR A 71 2.98 -2.46 -12.00
CA THR A 71 3.16 -3.55 -11.06
C THR A 71 3.01 -3.02 -9.64
N ALA A 72 2.03 -3.54 -8.90
CA ALA A 72 1.83 -3.30 -7.48
C ALA A 72 2.49 -4.42 -6.66
N THR A 73 3.37 -4.03 -5.73
CA THR A 73 3.92 -4.90 -4.68
C THR A 73 3.21 -4.57 -3.37
N LEU A 74 2.45 -5.52 -2.85
CA LEU A 74 1.72 -5.45 -1.59
C LEU A 74 2.50 -6.16 -0.48
N TYR A 75 2.55 -5.51 0.68
CA TYR A 75 3.03 -6.04 1.95
C TYR A 75 1.86 -5.97 2.93
N GLU A 76 1.43 -7.11 3.45
CA GLU A 76 0.28 -7.20 4.35
C GLU A 76 0.54 -8.18 5.50
N ASP A 77 -0.25 -8.06 6.56
CA ASP A 77 -0.16 -8.93 7.72
C ASP A 77 -0.42 -10.40 7.35
N GLY A 78 0.56 -11.26 7.67
CA GLY A 78 0.50 -12.71 7.53
C GLY A 78 0.08 -13.41 8.81
N LYS A 79 0.27 -14.74 8.85
CA LYS A 79 0.09 -15.52 10.09
C LYS A 79 1.27 -15.31 11.02
N ASP A 80 1.06 -15.52 12.32
CA ASP A 80 2.12 -15.55 13.33
C ASP A 80 3.06 -14.32 13.30
N SER A 81 2.52 -13.14 13.03
CA SER A 81 3.26 -11.85 12.92
C SER A 81 4.25 -11.77 11.76
N SER A 82 4.12 -12.63 10.74
CA SER A 82 4.87 -12.50 9.49
C SER A 82 4.28 -11.43 8.57
N ILE A 83 5.05 -10.99 7.59
CA ILE A 83 4.57 -10.21 6.45
C ILE A 83 4.46 -11.12 5.22
N VAL A 84 3.39 -10.94 4.47
CA VAL A 84 3.19 -11.59 3.16
C VAL A 84 3.40 -10.56 2.06
N LYS A 85 4.27 -10.90 1.10
CA LYS A 85 4.51 -10.12 -0.11
C LYS A 85 3.73 -10.69 -1.31
N ARG A 86 2.99 -9.85 -2.03
CA ARG A 86 2.30 -10.21 -3.29
C ARG A 86 2.55 -9.20 -4.39
N ASN A 87 2.64 -9.66 -5.63
CA ASN A 87 2.74 -8.79 -6.81
C ASN A 87 1.55 -9.02 -7.74
N PHE A 88 1.01 -7.94 -8.28
CA PHE A 88 -0.08 -7.98 -9.27
C PHE A 88 -0.08 -6.72 -10.13
N GLU A 89 -0.69 -6.81 -11.32
CA GLU A 89 -0.81 -5.69 -12.24
C GLU A 89 -2.06 -4.85 -11.92
N VAL A 90 -1.94 -3.53 -12.03
CA VAL A 90 -3.02 -2.57 -11.88
C VAL A 90 -2.92 -1.45 -12.91
N LYS A 91 -4.04 -0.79 -13.17
CA LYS A 91 -4.15 0.42 -14.00
C LYS A 91 -5.17 1.40 -13.40
N LYS A 92 -5.22 2.60 -13.96
CA LYS A 92 -6.26 3.58 -13.63
C LYS A 92 -7.65 2.98 -13.77
N GLY A 93 -8.52 3.23 -12.78
CA GLY A 93 -9.89 2.73 -12.74
C GLY A 93 -10.06 1.36 -12.10
N ASP A 94 -8.96 0.64 -11.83
CA ASP A 94 -9.02 -0.59 -11.04
C ASP A 94 -9.35 -0.26 -9.57
N ARG A 95 -9.79 -1.28 -8.82
CA ARG A 95 -10.06 -1.17 -7.40
C ARG A 95 -9.10 -2.03 -6.59
N LEU A 96 -8.49 -1.42 -5.59
CA LEU A 96 -7.69 -2.12 -4.58
C LEU A 96 -8.61 -2.59 -3.45
N THR A 97 -8.69 -3.90 -3.23
CA THR A 97 -9.36 -4.45 -2.05
C THR A 97 -8.45 -4.31 -0.82
N VAL A 98 -8.94 -3.64 0.21
CA VAL A 98 -8.34 -3.58 1.54
C VAL A 98 -9.11 -4.54 2.45
N ARG A 99 -8.40 -5.42 3.16
CA ARG A 99 -8.96 -6.35 4.15
C ARG A 99 -8.01 -6.43 5.33
N LEU A 100 -8.22 -5.57 6.30
CA LEU A 100 -7.40 -5.48 7.49
C LEU A 100 -8.14 -5.99 8.72
N GLU A 101 -7.43 -6.77 9.53
CA GLU A 101 -7.85 -7.08 10.89
C GLU A 101 -7.73 -5.83 11.79
N GLU A 102 -8.30 -5.87 12.98
CA GLU A 102 -8.13 -4.77 13.93
C GLU A 102 -6.65 -4.51 14.22
N LYS A 103 -6.25 -3.23 14.28
CA LYS A 103 -4.87 -2.77 14.51
C LYS A 103 -3.87 -3.23 13.44
N GLY A 104 -4.35 -3.82 12.35
CA GLY A 104 -3.53 -4.27 11.22
C GLY A 104 -3.24 -3.17 10.22
N GLY A 105 -2.40 -3.51 9.25
CA GLY A 105 -1.96 -2.61 8.20
C GLY A 105 -1.61 -3.30 6.89
N GLN A 106 -1.54 -2.51 5.83
CA GLN A 106 -0.89 -2.94 4.60
C GLN A 106 -0.17 -1.76 3.94
N ALA A 107 0.90 -2.05 3.24
CA ALA A 107 1.65 -1.10 2.44
C ALA A 107 1.74 -1.59 1.00
N LEU A 108 1.67 -0.68 0.03
CA LEU A 108 1.88 -1.00 -1.37
C LEU A 108 2.92 -0.07 -1.98
N ILE A 109 3.71 -0.62 -2.90
CA ILE A 109 4.51 0.16 -3.85
C ILE A 109 4.01 -0.16 -5.25
N ILE A 110 3.59 0.85 -5.99
CA ILE A 110 3.04 0.72 -7.34
C ILE A 110 4.02 1.41 -8.30
N ARG A 111 4.66 0.62 -9.15
CA ARG A 111 5.67 1.08 -10.13
C ARG A 111 5.13 0.90 -11.55
N PRO A 112 5.47 1.78 -12.50
CA PRO A 112 5.15 1.54 -13.91
C PRO A 112 5.67 0.17 -14.34
N ALA A 113 4.84 -0.60 -15.04
CA ALA A 113 5.19 -1.93 -15.52
C ALA A 113 6.15 -1.81 -16.71
N GLY A 114 7.33 -2.44 -16.60
CA GLY A 114 8.34 -2.51 -17.67
C GLY A 114 9.04 -1.19 -18.00
N TRP A 115 10.32 -1.28 -18.31
CA TRP A 115 11.01 -0.39 -19.24
C TRP A 115 11.48 -1.25 -20.41
#